data_AF-A0A6B3GBL1-F1
#
_entry.id   AF-A0A6B3GBL1-F1
#
_cell.length_a   1.000
_cell.length_b   1.000
_cell.length_c   1.000
_cell.angle_alpha   90.00
_cell.angle_beta   90.00
_cell.angle_gamma   90.00
#
_symmetry.space_group_name_H-M   'P 1'
#
loop_
_entity.id
_entity.type
_entity.pdbx_description
1 polymer ?
#
loop_
_entity_poly.entity_id
_entity_poly.type
_entity_poly.pdbx_seq_one_letter_code
_entity_poly.pdbx_strand_id
1 'polypeptide(L)' 'MTTVAAYAAPRAKAPLERTTIERRPVGEFDILIDIKFAGICHSDIHQARDG' A
#
# COMPACT_ATOMS: atom_id res chain seq x y z
N MET A 1 5.94 -10.28 -12.58
CA MET A 1 5.04 -9.51 -11.69
C MET A 1 4.90 -10.30 -10.42
N THR A 2 4.83 -9.60 -9.28
CA THR A 2 4.73 -10.26 -7.97
C THR A 2 3.45 -9.78 -7.30
N THR A 3 2.54 -10.72 -7.02
CA THR A 3 1.36 -10.48 -6.19
C THR A 3 1.80 -10.40 -4.73
N VAL A 4 1.44 -9.33 -4.03
CA VAL A 4 1.78 -9.14 -2.61
C VAL A 4 0.55 -8.77 -1.80
N ALA A 5 0.54 -9.15 -0.51
CA ALA A 5 -0.50 -8.73 0.43
C ALA A 5 -0.38 -7.22 0.72
N ALA A 6 -1.52 -6.56 0.86
CA ALA A 6 -1.62 -5.14 1.14
C ALA A 6 -2.86 -4.82 1.97
N TYR A 7 -2.93 -3.59 2.48
CA TYR A 7 -4.16 -2.98 2.97
C TYR A 7 -4.50 -1.78 2.11
N ALA A 8 -5.78 -1.61 1.76
CA ALA A 8 -6.24 -0.51 0.92
C ALA A 8 -7.54 0.10 1.45
N ALA A 9 -7.72 1.40 1.21
CA ALA A 9 -9.01 2.08 1.32
C ALA A 9 -9.57 2.23 -0.10
N PRO A 10 -10.55 1.43 -0.53
CA PRO A 10 -10.98 1.37 -1.93
C PRO A 10 -11.69 2.65 -2.41
N ARG A 11 -12.15 3.50 -1.49
CA ARG A 11 -12.72 4.83 -1.76
C ARG A 11 -12.56 5.72 -0.53
N ALA A 12 -12.72 7.03 -0.75
CA ALA A 12 -12.74 8.03 0.31
C ALA A 12 -13.64 7.60 1.49
N LYS A 13 -13.07 7.61 2.70
CA LYS A 13 -13.72 7.27 3.98
C LYS A 13 -14.13 5.79 4.15
N ALA A 14 -13.76 4.90 3.23
CA ALA A 14 -13.92 3.47 3.44
C ALA A 14 -12.95 2.96 4.53
N PRO A 15 -13.29 1.88 5.25
CA PRO A 15 -12.35 1.21 6.13
C PRO A 15 -11.13 0.68 5.33
N LEU A 16 -10.00 0.50 6.02
CA LEU A 16 -8.89 -0.25 5.45
C LEU A 16 -9.22 -1.74 5.42
N GLU A 17 -8.97 -2.37 4.27
CA GLU A 17 -9.31 -3.76 4.03
C GLU A 17 -8.07 -4.52 3.55
N ARG A 18 -7.93 -5.79 3.97
CA ARG A 18 -6.89 -6.67 3.42
C ARG A 18 -7.18 -6.93 1.95
N THR A 19 -6.16 -6.83 1.13
CA THR A 19 -6.22 -7.10 -0.31
C THR A 19 -4.88 -7.62 -0.81
N THR A 20 -4.78 -7.82 -2.12
CA THR A 20 -3.54 -8.11 -2.82
C THR A 20 -3.34 -7.13 -3.96
N ILE A 21 -2.10 -6.76 -4.23
CA ILE A 21 -1.74 -5.89 -5.36
C ILE A 21 -0.68 -6.56 -6.23
N GLU A 22 -0.74 -6.29 -7.53
CA GLU A 22 0.31 -6.66 -8.48
C GLU A 22 1.42 -5.61 -8.49
N ARG A 23 2.66 -6.06 -8.28
CA ARG A 23 3.85 -5.21 -8.43
C ARG A 23 4.52 -5.48 -9.76
N ARG A 24 4.93 -4.41 -10.43
CA ARG A 24 5.77 -4.49 -11.64
C ARG A 24 7.09 -5.22 -11.35
N PRO A 25 7.75 -5.81 -12.37
CA PRO A 25 9.09 -6.36 -12.21
C PRO A 25 10.07 -5.30 -11.69
N VAL A 26 11.06 -5.75 -10.92
CA VAL A 26 12.17 -4.92 -10.42
C VAL A 26 13.07 -4.58 -11.61
N GLY A 27 13.22 -3.29 -11.92
CA GLY A 27 14.11 -2.80 -12.96
C GLY A 27 15.52 -2.51 -12.44
N GLU A 28 16.39 -2.03 -13.32
CA GLU A 28 17.81 -1.77 -13.03
C GLU A 28 18.05 -0.83 -11.84
N PHE A 29 17.15 0.13 -11.61
CA PHE A 29 17.26 1.13 -10.55
C PHE A 29 16.30 0.90 -9.38
N ASP A 30 15.65 -0.26 -9.32
CA ASP A 30 14.66 -0.57 -8.28
C ASP A 30 15.22 -1.49 -7.21
N ILE A 31 14.66 -1.37 -6.01
CA ILE A 31 14.96 -2.26 -4.89
C ILE A 31 13.65 -2.89 -4.40
N LEU A 32 13.70 -4.20 -4.20
CA LEU A 32 12.63 -4.94 -3.54
C LEU A 32 12.92 -5.01 -2.03
N ILE A 33 11.98 -4.54 -1.22
CA ILE A 33 12.11 -4.49 0.24
C ILE A 33 11.05 -5.39 0.86
N ASP A 34 11.47 -6.28 1.75
CA ASP A 34 10.56 -7.04 2.62
C ASP A 34 10.17 -6.20 3.84
N ILE A 35 8.94 -5.67 3.83
CA ILE A 35 8.44 -4.74 4.85
C ILE A 35 8.17 -5.50 6.15
N LYS A 36 9.00 -5.27 7.18
CA LYS A 36 8.78 -5.81 8.53
C LYS A 36 7.82 -4.93 9.35
N PHE A 37 7.94 -3.62 9.22
CA PHE A 37 7.15 -2.63 9.95
C PHE A 37 6.87 -1.41 9.07
N ALA A 38 5.70 -0.80 9.24
CA ALA A 38 5.32 0.46 8.63
C ALA A 38 4.55 1.30 9.65
N GLY A 39 4.97 2.54 9.88
CA GLY A 39 4.27 3.47 10.77
C GLY A 39 3.03 4.07 10.09
N ILE A 40 2.05 4.48 10.89
CA ILE A 40 0.86 5.22 10.44
C ILE A 40 0.92 6.63 11.04
N CYS A 41 0.65 7.63 10.22
CA CYS A 41 0.61 9.05 10.59
C CYS A 41 -0.73 9.68 10.21
N HIS A 42 -0.92 10.95 10.61
CA HIS A 42 -2.09 11.74 10.25
C HIS A 42 -2.24 11.93 8.74
N SER A 43 -1.13 12.02 7.99
CA SER A 43 -1.16 12.11 6.52
C SER A 43 -1.86 10.91 5.89
N ASP A 44 -1.67 9.70 6.43
CA ASP A 44 -2.32 8.50 5.90
C ASP A 44 -3.83 8.53 6.15
N ILE A 45 -4.25 9.10 7.29
CA ILE A 45 -5.66 9.27 7.63
C ILE A 45 -6.33 10.26 6.68
N HIS A 46 -5.67 11.38 6.39
CA HIS A 46 -6.14 12.34 5.39
C HIS A 46 -6.24 11.69 4.01
N GLN A 47 -5.18 10.98 3.59
CA GLN A 47 -5.16 10.27 2.31
C GLN A 47 -6.31 9.25 2.19
N ALA A 48 -6.59 8.47 3.23
CA ALA A 48 -7.67 7.47 3.22
C ALA A 48 -9.09 8.08 3.22
N ARG A 49 -9.24 9.29 3.78
CA ARG A 49 -10.54 9.95 3.92
C ARG A 49 -10.88 10.88 2.77
N ASP A 50 -9.90 11.60 2.26
CA ASP A 50 -10.12 12.76 1.40
C ASP A 50 -9.66 12.53 -0.04
N GLY A 51 -8.75 11.58 -0.28
CA GLY A 51 -8.24 11.23 -1.62
C GLY A 51 -7.14 12.15 -2.07
#